data_AF-A0AAV0NP45-F1
#
_entry.id   AF-A0AAV0NP45-F1
#
_cell.length_a   1.000
_cell.length_b   1.000
_cell.length_c   1.000
_cell.angle_alpha   90.00
_cell.angle_beta   90.00
_cell.angle_gamma   90.00
#
_symmetry.space_group_name_H-M   'P 1'
#
loop_
_entity.id
_entity.type
_entity.pdbx_description
1 polymer ?
#
loop_
_entity_poly.entity_id
_entity_poly.type
_entity_poly.pdbx_seq_one_letter_code
_entity_poly.pdbx_strand_id
1 'polypeptide(L)'
;MDAFNFSGREFVGLTYNVLDSLRQTVMNFSQTASKVAGPVAIIAVGAEVARSNVDGLYQFAALLNLNLAVINLLPLPALDGGSLALIAVEAARGGRKLPLEVEQRIMSSGITLVLLLGMFLIVRDTLNLDFIREML
;
A
#
# COMPACT_ATOMS: atom_id res chain seq x y z
N MET A 1 12.66 3.10 35.09
CA MET A 1 12.00 4.23 34.38
C MET A 1 12.69 4.56 33.06
N ASP A 2 13.97 4.26 32.90
CA ASP A 2 14.72 4.58 31.66
C ASP A 2 14.27 3.79 30.43
N ALA A 3 13.84 2.54 30.59
CA ALA A 3 13.28 1.75 29.50
C ALA A 3 11.99 2.38 28.93
N PHE A 4 11.14 2.97 29.78
CA PHE A 4 9.92 3.64 29.34
C PHE A 4 10.22 4.94 28.58
N ASN A 5 11.20 5.71 29.05
CA ASN A 5 11.66 6.93 28.38
C ASN A 5 12.41 6.63 27.07
N PHE A 6 13.14 5.51 27.01
CA PHE A 6 13.80 5.03 25.79
C PHE A 6 12.76 4.61 24.74
N SER A 7 11.81 3.75 25.11
CA SER A 7 10.72 3.33 24.23
C SER A 7 9.84 4.51 23.79
N GLY A 8 9.61 5.49 24.66
CA GLY A 8 8.85 6.70 24.32
C GLY A 8 9.54 7.55 23.24
N ARG A 9 10.86 7.73 23.33
CA ARG A 9 11.63 8.48 22.32
C ARG A 9 11.71 7.74 20.99
N GLU A 10 11.94 6.42 21.03
CA GLU A 10 11.92 5.57 19.84
C GLU A 10 10.55 5.59 19.16
N PHE A 11 9.47 5.45 19.92
CA PHE A 11 8.11 5.51 19.40
C PHE A 11 7.80 6.84 18.70
N VAL A 12 8.23 7.96 19.31
CA VAL A 12 8.09 9.29 18.70
C VAL A 12 8.93 9.39 17.43
N GLY A 13 10.16 8.87 17.42
CA GLY A 13 11.01 8.82 16.23
C GLY A 13 10.38 8.03 15.08
N LEU A 14 9.86 6.84 15.37
CA LEU A 14 9.13 6.01 14.40
C LEU A 14 7.88 6.73 13.88
N THR A 15 7.15 7.42 14.76
CA THR A 15 5.97 8.22 14.38
C THR A 15 6.34 9.33 13.40
N TYR A 16 7.43 10.06 13.65
CA TYR A 16 7.91 11.09 12.71
C TYR A 16 8.32 10.50 11.36
N ASN A 17 9.00 9.35 11.35
CA ASN A 17 9.40 8.68 10.11
C ASN A 17 8.18 8.23 9.29
N VAL A 18 7.12 7.74 9.95
CA VAL A 18 5.85 7.38 9.30
C VAL A 18 5.17 8.62 8.71
N LEU A 19 5.11 9.72 9.46
CA LEU A 19 4.50 10.97 8.98
C LEU A 19 5.26 11.58 7.80
N ASP A 20 6.59 11.56 7.84
CA ASP A 20 7.42 12.05 6.75
C ASP A 20 7.27 11.17 5.49
N SER A 21 7.22 9.85 5.67
CA SER A 21 6.97 8.90 4.57
C SER A 21 5.59 9.11 3.92
N LEU A 22 4.55 9.39 4.72
CA LEU A 22 3.22 9.73 4.23
C LEU A 22 3.25 11.04 3.43
N ARG A 23 3.91 12.08 3.97
CA ARG A 23 4.08 13.37 3.29
C ARG A 23 4.82 13.21 1.97
N GLN A 24 5.91 12.44 1.96
CA GLN A 24 6.69 12.18 0.76
C GLN A 24 5.88 11.42 -0.28
N THR A 25 5.01 10.49 0.13
CA THR A 25 4.15 9.76 -0.80
C THR A 25 3.09 10.65 -1.44
N VAL A 26 2.50 11.57 -0.68
CA VAL A 26 1.54 12.54 -1.23
C VAL A 26 2.24 13.51 -2.19
N MET A 27 3.42 14.02 -1.84
CA MET A 27 4.13 15.02 -2.64
C MET A 27 4.91 14.44 -3.82
N ASN A 28 5.43 13.22 -3.70
CA ASN A 28 6.29 12.56 -4.68
C ASN A 28 5.74 11.18 -5.07
N PHE A 29 4.43 11.10 -5.28
CA PHE A 29 3.72 9.86 -5.58
C PHE A 29 4.38 9.02 -6.69
N SER A 30 4.85 9.66 -7.77
CA SER A 30 5.53 8.97 -8.88
C SER A 30 6.80 8.22 -8.45
N GLN A 31 7.60 8.77 -7.53
CA GLN A 31 8.79 8.09 -7.03
C GLN A 31 8.42 6.93 -6.13
N THR A 32 7.43 7.09 -5.25
CA THR A 32 6.95 6.02 -4.38
C THR A 32 6.32 4.88 -5.19
N ALA A 33 5.48 5.21 -6.17
CA ALA A 33 4.81 4.23 -7.04
C ALA A 33 5.82 3.40 -7.84
N SER A 34 6.93 3.99 -8.28
CA SER A 34 8.00 3.28 -9.01
C SER A 34 8.76 2.25 -8.16
N LYS A 35 8.71 2.40 -6.83
CA LYS A 35 9.35 1.50 -5.86
C LYS A 35 8.43 0.40 -5.35
N VAL A 36 7.17 0.38 -5.78
CA VAL A 36 6.21 -0.66 -5.40
C VAL A 36 6.63 -1.97 -6.08
N ALA A 37 7.17 -2.88 -5.28
CA ALA A 37 7.45 -4.25 -5.72
C ALA A 37 6.14 -4.94 -6.10
N GLY A 38 6.13 -5.67 -7.23
CA GLY A 38 4.95 -6.42 -7.62
C GLY A 38 4.73 -7.67 -6.74
N PRO A 39 3.56 -8.31 -6.83
CA PRO A 39 3.17 -9.40 -5.92
C PRO A 39 4.17 -10.56 -5.88
N VAL A 40 4.75 -10.90 -7.03
CA VAL A 40 5.73 -12.00 -7.16
C VAL A 40 7.03 -11.63 -6.44
N ALA A 41 7.51 -10.40 -6.61
CA ALA A 41 8.71 -9.91 -5.95
C ALA A 41 8.53 -9.83 -4.42
N ILE A 42 7.36 -9.42 -3.93
CA ILE A 42 7.04 -9.41 -2.49
C ILE A 42 7.13 -10.82 -1.91
N ILE A 43 6.57 -11.82 -2.59
CA ILE A 43 6.65 -13.22 -2.15
C ILE A 43 8.10 -13.72 -2.16
N ALA A 44 8.87 -13.42 -3.21
CA ALA A 44 10.26 -13.84 -3.32
C ALA A 44 11.13 -13.27 -2.18
N VAL A 45 11.03 -11.96 -1.91
CA VAL A 45 11.76 -11.31 -0.80
C VAL A 45 11.27 -11.84 0.55
N GLY A 46 9.95 -12.00 0.73
CA GLY A 46 9.39 -12.54 1.97
C GLY A 46 9.85 -13.97 2.25
N ALA A 47 9.96 -14.81 1.21
CA ALA A 47 10.45 -16.18 1.32
C ALA A 47 11.94 -16.24 1.70
N GLU A 48 12.75 -15.31 1.19
CA GLU A 48 14.16 -15.20 1.56
C GLU A 48 14.33 -14.78 3.02
N VAL A 49 13.62 -13.72 3.43
CA VAL A 49 13.65 -13.22 4.82
C VAL A 49 13.14 -14.26 5.81
N ALA A 50 12.11 -15.02 5.45
CA ALA A 50 11.57 -16.09 6.29
C ALA A 50 12.58 -17.23 6.52
N ARG A 51 13.52 -17.46 5.60
CA ARG A 51 14.59 -18.46 5.75
C ARG A 51 15.75 -17.96 6.61
N SER A 52 15.96 -16.64 6.72
CA SER A 52 17.10 -16.08 7.43
C SER A 52 16.87 -15.95 8.94
N ASN A 53 15.83 -15.22 9.38
CA ASN A 53 15.52 -15.01 10.80
C ASN A 53 14.08 -14.49 10.96
N VAL A 54 13.35 -15.01 11.96
CA VAL A 54 11.99 -14.60 12.34
C VAL A 54 11.91 -13.10 12.68
N ASP A 55 12.94 -12.53 13.29
CA ASP A 55 13.00 -11.09 13.59
C ASP A 55 12.95 -10.23 12.32
N GLY A 56 13.66 -10.67 11.27
CA GLY A 56 13.64 -10.04 9.96
C GLY A 56 12.26 -10.11 9.30
N LEU A 57 11.52 -11.20 9.54
CA LEU A 57 10.16 -11.37 9.02
C LEU A 57 9.19 -10.36 9.63
N TYR A 58 9.29 -10.08 10.95
CA TYR A 58 8.50 -9.02 11.58
C TYR A 58 8.83 -7.64 11.00
N GLN A 59 10.11 -7.36 10.75
CA GLN A 59 10.51 -6.09 10.17
C GLN A 59 10.05 -5.94 8.72
N PHE A 60 10.16 -7.00 7.92
CA PHE A 60 9.63 -7.04 6.55
C PHE A 60 8.12 -6.85 6.54
N ALA A 61 7.38 -7.56 7.41
CA ALA A 61 5.94 -7.42 7.54
C ALA A 61 5.54 -6.01 7.98
N ALA A 62 6.28 -5.40 8.91
CA ALA A 62 6.03 -4.02 9.35
C ALA A 62 6.21 -3.02 8.20
N LEU A 63 7.28 -3.15 7.41
CA LEU A 63 7.51 -2.33 6.23
C LEU A 63 6.43 -2.53 5.16
N LEU A 64 6.04 -3.78 4.89
CA LEU A 64 4.97 -4.08 3.93
C LEU A 64 3.63 -3.46 4.36
N ASN A 65 3.25 -3.61 5.63
CA ASN A 65 2.02 -3.04 6.17
C ASN A 65 2.04 -1.51 6.14
N LEU A 66 3.18 -0.88 6.40
CA LEU A 66 3.31 0.59 6.29
C LEU A 66 3.08 1.05 4.85
N ASN A 67 3.64 0.36 3.86
CA ASN A 67 3.40 0.66 2.45
C ASN A 67 1.93 0.45 2.06
N LEU A 68 1.29 -0.63 2.53
CA LEU A 68 -0.12 -0.89 2.31
C LEU A 68 -1.01 0.18 2.96
N ALA A 69 -0.69 0.62 4.18
CA ALA A 69 -1.42 1.69 4.86
C ALA A 69 -1.38 2.99 4.05
N VAL A 70 -0.21 3.34 3.49
CA VAL A 70 -0.05 4.52 2.63
C VAL A 70 -0.89 4.39 1.35
N ILE A 71 -0.83 3.23 0.68
CA ILE A 71 -1.61 2.96 -0.53
C ILE A 71 -3.12 3.01 -0.22
N ASN A 72 -3.55 2.39 0.87
CA ASN A 72 -4.95 2.37 1.29
C ASN A 72 -5.48 3.76 1.64
N LEU A 73 -4.64 4.72 2.03
CA LEU A 73 -5.07 6.08 2.33
C LEU A 73 -5.31 6.93 1.06
N LEU A 74 -4.85 6.47 -0.11
CA LEU A 74 -5.04 7.19 -1.36
C LEU A 74 -6.55 7.26 -1.71
N PRO A 75 -7.01 8.36 -2.33
CA PRO A 75 -8.40 8.52 -2.75
C PRO A 75 -8.71 7.71 -4.03
N LEU A 76 -8.35 6.42 -4.02
CA LEU A 76 -8.57 5.49 -5.11
C LEU A 76 -9.81 4.63 -4.79
N PRO A 77 -10.76 4.49 -5.72
CA PRO A 77 -11.90 3.60 -5.53
C PRO A 77 -11.44 2.17 -5.25
N ALA A 78 -12.19 1.42 -4.44
CA ALA A 78 -11.87 0.10 -3.88
C ALA A 78 -10.90 0.05 -2.69
N LEU A 79 -10.19 1.14 -2.39
CA LEU A 79 -9.37 1.26 -1.18
C LEU A 79 -10.12 2.02 -0.09
N ASP A 80 -9.64 1.91 1.15
CA ASP A 80 -10.23 2.58 2.33
C ASP A 80 -10.31 4.11 2.13
N GLY A 81 -9.28 4.71 1.55
CA GLY A 81 -9.18 6.13 1.22
C GLY A 81 -10.16 6.55 0.12
N GLY A 82 -10.58 5.64 -0.76
CA GLY A 82 -11.67 5.88 -1.71
C GLY A 82 -13.01 6.08 -1.01
N SER A 83 -13.33 5.24 -0.03
CA SER A 83 -14.52 5.39 0.81
C SER A 83 -14.46 6.69 1.62
N LEU A 84 -13.31 7.02 2.21
CA LEU A 84 -13.09 8.29 2.92
C LEU A 84 -13.27 9.50 1.99
N ALA A 85 -12.77 9.42 0.75
CA ALA A 85 -12.95 10.49 -0.23
C ALA A 85 -14.42 10.68 -0.61
N LEU A 86 -15.18 9.60 -0.78
CA LEU A 86 -16.62 9.68 -1.05
C LEU A 86 -17.37 10.32 0.12
N ILE A 87 -17.07 9.92 1.36
CA ILE A 87 -17.63 10.53 2.57
C ILE A 87 -17.26 12.01 2.65
N ALA A 88 -16.02 12.38 2.30
CA ALA A 88 -15.60 13.78 2.27
C ALA A 88 -16.38 14.61 1.23
N VAL A 89 -16.68 14.03 0.05
CA VAL A 89 -17.55 14.65 -0.96
C VAL A 89 -18.98 14.79 -0.46
N GLU A 90 -19.53 13.78 0.22
CA GLU A 90 -20.87 13.86 0.82
C GLU A 90 -20.95 14.94 1.89
N ALA A 91 -19.93 15.03 2.76
CA ALA A 91 -19.81 16.08 3.76
C ALA A 91 -19.76 17.47 3.11
N ALA A 92 -18.95 17.64 2.05
CA ALA A 92 -18.87 18.90 1.30
C ALA A 92 -20.18 19.28 0.60
N ARG A 93 -21.02 18.29 0.23
CA ARG A 93 -22.36 18.50 -0.36
C ARG A 93 -23.46 18.72 0.70
N GLY A 94 -23.09 18.98 1.95
CA GLY A 94 -24.04 19.22 3.05
C GLY A 94 -24.65 17.94 3.61
N GLY A 95 -23.90 16.84 3.64
CA GLY A 95 -24.32 15.56 4.20
C GLY A 95 -25.32 14.79 3.34
N ARG A 96 -25.56 15.24 2.11
CA ARG A 96 -26.41 14.52 1.16
C ARG A 96 -25.65 13.30 0.68
N LYS A 97 -26.13 12.10 1.00
CA LYS A 97 -25.55 10.85 0.52
C LYS A 97 -25.56 10.75 -1.00
N LEU A 98 -24.54 10.14 -1.58
CA LEU A 98 -24.52 9.78 -2.99
C LEU A 98 -25.62 8.74 -3.25
N PRO A 99 -26.21 8.73 -4.46
CA PRO A 99 -27.04 7.62 -4.87
C PRO A 99 -26.24 6.33 -4.76
N LEU A 100 -26.83 5.29 -4.16
CA LEU A 100 -26.17 4.01 -3.91
C LEU A 100 -25.58 3.42 -5.21
N GLU A 101 -26.29 3.57 -6.33
CA GLU A 101 -25.82 3.12 -7.65
C GLU A 101 -24.52 3.81 -8.09
N VAL A 102 -24.36 5.10 -7.78
CA VAL A 102 -23.15 5.87 -8.14
C VAL A 102 -21.98 5.45 -7.27
N GLU A 103 -22.19 5.33 -5.96
CA GLU A 103 -21.19 4.85 -5.02
C GLU A 103 -20.70 3.44 -5.40
N GLN A 104 -21.63 2.52 -5.63
CA GLN A 104 -21.32 1.16 -6.07
C GLN A 104 -20.57 1.13 -7.40
N ARG A 105 -20.96 1.95 -8.36
CA ARG A 105 -20.29 2.01 -9.66
C ARG A 105 -18.86 2.56 -9.55
N ILE A 106 -18.64 3.58 -8.72
CA ILE A 106 -17.30 4.11 -8.43
C ILE A 106 -16.46 3.02 -7.76
N MET A 107 -16.94 2.43 -6.67
CA MET A 107 -16.18 1.42 -5.93
C MET A 107 -15.88 0.16 -6.74
N SER A 108 -16.86 -0.36 -7.49
CA SER A 108 -16.68 -1.54 -8.35
C SER A 108 -15.71 -1.27 -9.51
N SER A 109 -15.69 -0.05 -10.07
CA SER A 109 -14.71 0.33 -11.07
C SER A 109 -13.28 0.29 -10.52
N GLY A 110 -13.09 0.69 -9.26
CA GLY A 110 -11.83 0.56 -8.55
C GLY A 110 -11.38 -0.88 -8.38
N ILE A 111 -12.30 -1.77 -7.98
CA ILE A 111 -11.99 -3.18 -7.77
C ILE A 111 -11.52 -3.78 -9.10
N THR A 112 -12.24 -3.48 -10.17
CA THR A 112 -11.90 -3.92 -11.52
C THR A 112 -10.51 -3.43 -11.94
N LEU A 113 -10.21 -2.15 -11.69
CA LEU A 113 -8.89 -1.57 -11.98
C LEU A 113 -7.77 -2.25 -11.19
N VAL A 114 -7.96 -2.45 -9.87
CA VAL A 114 -6.96 -3.10 -9.00
C VAL A 114 -6.72 -4.54 -9.44
N LEU A 115 -7.77 -5.29 -9.77
CA LEU A 115 -7.65 -6.66 -10.28
C LEU A 115 -6.89 -6.71 -11.61
N LEU A 116 -7.21 -5.79 -12.54
CA LEU A 116 -6.52 -5.69 -13.82
C LEU A 116 -5.04 -5.33 -13.65
N LEU A 117 -4.74 -4.35 -12.80
CA LEU A 117 -3.37 -3.97 -12.48
C LEU A 117 -2.61 -5.11 -11.78
N GLY A 118 -3.25 -5.81 -10.85
CA GLY A 118 -2.66 -6.97 -10.18
C GLY A 118 -2.33 -8.09 -11.17
N MET A 119 -3.27 -8.42 -12.06
CA MET A 119 -3.04 -9.40 -13.13
C MET A 119 -1.91 -8.96 -14.06
N PHE A 120 -1.90 -7.70 -14.49
CA PHE A 120 -0.84 -7.13 -15.33
C PHE A 120 0.54 -7.22 -14.66
N LEU A 121 0.64 -6.87 -13.38
CA LEU A 121 1.90 -6.96 -12.64
C LEU A 121 2.36 -8.40 -12.47
N ILE A 122 1.45 -9.33 -12.18
CA ILE A 122 1.80 -10.76 -12.08
C ILE A 122 2.35 -11.26 -13.42
N VAL A 123 1.69 -10.95 -14.55
CA VAL A 123 2.17 -11.34 -15.88
C VAL A 123 3.52 -10.70 -16.17
N ARG A 124 3.66 -9.39 -15.94
CA ARG A 124 4.90 -8.66 -16.16
C ARG A 124 6.06 -9.24 -15.34
N ASP A 125 5.83 -9.50 -14.06
CA ASP A 125 6.85 -10.03 -13.16
C ASP A 125 7.20 -11.47 -13.53
N THR A 126 6.21 -12.29 -13.92
CA THR A 126 6.44 -13.67 -14.39
C THR A 126 7.29 -13.69 -15.66
N LEU A 127 7.01 -12.81 -16.62
CA LEU A 127 7.78 -12.71 -17.88
C LEU A 127 9.21 -12.17 -17.67
N ASN A 128 9.43 -11.38 -16.60
CA ASN A 128 10.75 -10.86 -16.27
C ASN A 128 11.59 -11.84 -15.44
N LEU A 129 11.08 -13.04 -15.10
CA LEU A 129 11.90 -14.08 -14.49
C LEU A 129 12.92 -14.61 -15.50
N ASP A 130 14.18 -14.68 -15.10
CA ASP A 130 15.30 -15.10 -15.95
C ASP A 130 15.07 -16.48 -16.60
N PHE A 131 14.38 -17.38 -15.90
CA PHE A 131 13.96 -18.69 -16.40
C PHE A 131 13.08 -18.63 -17.66
N ILE A 132 12.17 -17.65 -17.76
CA ILE A 132 11.30 -17.46 -18.95
C ILE A 132 12.08 -16.79 -20.08
N ARG A 133 13.01 -15.87 -19.75
CA ARG A 133 13.92 -15.24 -20.72
C ARG A 133 14.86 -16.22 -21.40
N GLU A 134 15.27 -17.29 -20.72
CA GLU A 134 16.14 -18.33 -21.31
C GLU A 134 15.37 -19.33 -22.20
N MET A 135 14.04 -19.41 -22.07
CA MET A 135 13.18 -20.28 -22.88
C MET A 135 12.62 -19.62 -24.15
N LEU A 136 12.74 -18.29 -24.27
CA LEU A 136 12.33 -17.49 -25.44
C LEU A 136 13.53 -17.12 -26.31
#